data_AF-A0A2N9IQ32-F1
#
_entry.id   AF-A0A2N9IQ32-F1
#
_cell.length_a   1.000
_cell.length_b   1.000
_cell.length_c   1.000
_cell.angle_alpha   90.00
_cell.angle_beta   90.00
_cell.angle_gamma   90.00
#
_symmetry.space_group_name_H-M   'P 1'
#
loop_
_entity.id
_entity.type
_entity.pdbx_description
1 polymer ?
#
loop_
_entity_poly.entity_id
_entity_poly.type
_entity_poly.pdbx_seq_one_letter_code
_entity_poly.pdbx_strand_id
1 'polypeptide(L)'
;MSGSSTTTHQLQSSGMLSGEQLFHLFNRFTSLTSLPDVKKRIAEAVEDKQEAVAVTTAIQEEIFLEMGVDPSFGLSCLGKVNMVYENDQELMIHFYKFVAREEMACDEAELGPDEFT
;
A
#
# COMPACT_ATOMS: atom_id res chain seq x y z
N MET A 1 -37.82 22.76 -1.43
CA MET A 1 -36.35 22.79 -1.44
C MET A 1 -35.91 21.47 -0.84
N SER A 2 -35.64 20.47 -1.67
CA SER A 2 -35.21 19.15 -1.22
C SER A 2 -33.73 19.24 -0.90
N GLY A 3 -33.37 19.07 0.38
CA GLY A 3 -31.99 18.99 0.80
C GLY A 3 -31.35 17.75 0.18
N SER A 4 -30.32 17.96 -0.64
CA SER A 4 -29.41 16.88 -1.02
C SER A 4 -28.66 16.44 0.23
N SER A 5 -29.04 15.29 0.79
CA SER A 5 -28.20 14.56 1.72
C SER A 5 -26.99 14.06 0.95
N THR A 6 -25.87 14.78 1.04
CA THR A 6 -24.56 14.21 0.73
C THR A 6 -24.32 13.07 1.72
N THR A 7 -24.54 11.83 1.27
CA THR A 7 -24.05 10.65 1.97
C THR A 7 -22.54 10.72 1.98
N THR A 8 -21.96 11.17 3.10
CA THR A 8 -20.59 10.84 3.45
C THR A 8 -20.49 9.32 3.48
N HIS A 9 -19.87 8.71 2.48
CA HIS A 9 -19.49 7.30 2.54
C HIS A 9 -18.56 7.15 3.75
N GLN A 10 -19.06 6.53 4.81
CA GLN A 10 -18.27 6.27 6.01
C GLN A 10 -17.20 5.23 5.67
N LEU A 11 -15.93 5.60 5.87
CA LEU A 11 -14.81 4.69 5.65
C LEU A 11 -14.86 3.53 6.67
N GLN A 12 -14.42 2.34 6.25
CA GLN A 12 -14.18 1.24 7.17
C GLN A 12 -13.02 1.61 8.11
N SER A 13 -13.27 1.60 9.41
CA SER A 13 -12.28 1.98 10.43
C SER A 13 -12.22 1.01 11.62
N SER A 14 -12.77 -0.19 11.48
CA SER A 14 -12.80 -1.19 12.56
C SER A 14 -12.75 -2.63 12.02
N GLY A 15 -12.39 -3.57 12.90
CA GLY A 15 -12.26 -5.00 12.57
C GLY A 15 -10.90 -5.33 11.95
N MET A 16 -10.93 -6.11 10.86
CA MET A 16 -9.77 -6.47 10.05
C MET A 16 -10.11 -6.28 8.57
N LEU A 17 -9.10 -6.01 7.74
CA LEU A 17 -9.24 -6.09 6.29
C LEU A 17 -9.60 -7.52 5.88
N SER A 18 -10.57 -7.66 4.98
CA SER A 18 -10.89 -8.97 4.42
C SER A 18 -9.75 -9.48 3.52
N GLY A 19 -9.75 -10.78 3.22
CA GLY A 19 -8.82 -11.36 2.24
C GLY A 19 -8.91 -10.66 0.88
N GLU A 20 -10.12 -10.35 0.40
CA GLU A 20 -10.32 -9.62 -0.85
C GLU A 20 -9.71 -8.22 -0.83
N GLN A 21 -9.84 -7.49 0.28
CA GLN A 21 -9.22 -6.17 0.45
C GLN A 21 -7.70 -6.25 0.48
N LEU A 22 -7.15 -7.27 1.14
CA LEU A 22 -5.71 -7.52 1.16
C LEU A 22 -5.19 -7.86 -0.24
N PHE A 23 -5.82 -8.77 -0.96
CA PHE A 23 -5.44 -9.08 -2.35
C PHE A 23 -5.58 -7.87 -3.28
N HIS A 24 -6.60 -7.04 -3.10
CA HIS A 24 -6.75 -5.81 -3.86
C HIS A 24 -5.57 -4.87 -3.62
N LEU A 25 -5.22 -4.63 -2.35
CA LEU A 25 -4.05 -3.83 -1.98
C LEU A 25 -2.78 -4.40 -2.64
N PHE A 26 -2.51 -5.70 -2.51
CA PHE A 26 -1.29 -6.32 -3.02
C PHE A 26 -1.14 -6.13 -4.54
N ASN A 27 -2.22 -6.38 -5.28
CA ASN A 27 -2.24 -6.28 -6.74
C ASN A 27 -2.15 -4.83 -7.22
N ARG A 28 -2.89 -3.92 -6.58
CA ARG A 28 -2.90 -2.49 -6.91
C ARG A 28 -1.55 -1.85 -6.62
N PHE A 29 -0.99 -2.12 -5.44
CA PHE A 29 0.34 -1.63 -5.05
C PHE A 29 1.42 -2.11 -6.02
N THR A 30 1.47 -3.43 -6.30
CA THR A 30 2.43 -4.00 -7.26
C THR A 30 2.31 -3.35 -8.64
N SER A 31 1.08 -3.10 -9.10
CA SER A 31 0.85 -2.47 -10.40
C SER A 31 1.35 -1.04 -10.41
N LEU A 32 1.05 -0.25 -9.36
CA LEU A 32 1.46 1.15 -9.25
C LEU A 32 2.98 1.29 -9.12
N THR A 33 3.63 0.53 -8.24
CA THR A 33 5.10 0.61 -8.05
C THR A 33 5.91 0.11 -9.24
N SER A 34 5.26 -0.56 -10.20
CA SER A 34 5.86 -0.92 -11.49
C SER A 34 5.81 0.22 -12.52
N LEU A 35 4.99 1.26 -12.31
CA LEU A 35 4.85 2.37 -13.25
C LEU A 35 6.07 3.30 -13.20
N PRO A 36 6.62 3.73 -14.34
CA PRO A 36 7.78 4.62 -14.39
C PRO A 36 7.58 5.91 -13.59
N ASP A 37 6.39 6.52 -13.67
CA ASP A 37 6.08 7.77 -12.97
C ASP A 37 6.08 7.59 -11.44
N VAL A 38 5.62 6.43 -10.96
CA VAL A 38 5.63 6.11 -9.53
C VAL A 38 7.05 5.82 -9.06
N LYS A 39 7.83 5.03 -9.82
CA LYS A 39 9.25 4.81 -9.52
C LYS A 39 10.02 6.12 -9.43
N LYS A 40 9.77 7.01 -10.39
CA LYS A 40 10.34 8.36 -10.41
C LYS A 40 9.92 9.16 -9.17
N ARG A 41 8.65 9.15 -8.78
CA ARG A 41 8.15 9.81 -7.55
C ARG A 41 8.87 9.30 -6.30
N ILE A 42 9.15 8.00 -6.19
CA ILE A 42 9.88 7.43 -5.05
C ILE A 42 11.35 7.90 -5.06
N ALA A 43 12.02 7.82 -6.21
CA ALA A 43 13.41 8.27 -6.35
C ALA A 43 13.60 9.78 -6.09
N GLU A 44 12.70 10.63 -6.61
CA GLU A 44 12.71 12.09 -6.34
C GLU A 44 12.55 12.39 -4.84
N ALA A 45 11.71 11.62 -4.13
CA ALA A 45 11.56 11.79 -2.69
C ALA A 45 12.84 11.44 -1.92
N VAL A 46 13.57 10.41 -2.34
CA VAL A 46 14.89 10.08 -1.78
C VAL A 46 15.91 11.18 -2.06
N GLU A 47 15.92 11.75 -3.27
CA GLU A 47 16.76 12.91 -3.62
C GLU A 47 16.46 14.12 -2.72
N ASP A 48 15.18 14.34 -2.41
CA ASP A 48 14.68 15.35 -1.47
C ASP A 48 14.89 14.98 0.01
N LYS A 49 15.65 13.92 0.30
CA LYS A 49 15.99 13.41 1.65
C LYS A 49 14.79 12.91 2.45
N GLN A 50 13.72 12.50 1.78
CA GLN A 50 12.64 11.75 2.39
C GLN A 50 12.95 10.25 2.33
N GLU A 51 12.32 9.48 3.22
CA GLU A 51 12.45 8.03 3.19
C GLU A 51 11.56 7.46 2.07
N ALA A 52 12.09 6.53 1.25
CA ALA A 52 11.32 5.89 0.20
C ALA A 52 10.04 5.22 0.75
N VAL A 53 10.13 4.66 1.97
CA VAL A 53 9.01 4.06 2.69
C VAL A 53 7.86 5.03 2.97
N ALA A 54 8.13 6.33 3.10
CA ALA A 54 7.08 7.32 3.29
C ALA A 54 6.22 7.45 2.02
N VAL A 55 6.84 7.35 0.84
CA VAL A 55 6.13 7.38 -0.44
C VAL A 55 5.36 6.09 -0.67
N THR A 56 5.96 4.92 -0.39
CA THR A 56 5.24 3.64 -0.51
C THR A 56 4.07 3.55 0.46
N THR A 57 4.24 4.05 1.69
CA THR A 57 3.16 4.19 2.67
C THR A 57 2.04 5.08 2.13
N ALA A 58 2.37 6.26 1.59
CA ALA A 58 1.35 7.14 0.99
C ALA A 58 0.58 6.45 -0.17
N ILE A 59 1.25 5.63 -0.97
CA ILE A 59 0.58 4.82 -2.01
C ILE A 59 -0.38 3.80 -1.37
N GLN A 60 0.01 3.12 -0.29
CA GLN A 60 -0.89 2.22 0.43
C GLN A 60 -2.12 2.98 0.98
N GLU A 61 -1.93 4.17 1.53
CA GLU A 61 -3.01 5.04 2.01
C GLU A 61 -3.96 5.48 0.88
N GLU A 62 -3.43 5.87 -0.28
CA GLU A 62 -4.20 6.19 -1.49
C GLU A 62 -5.07 5.00 -1.90
N ILE A 63 -4.53 3.78 -1.90
CA ILE A 63 -5.26 2.54 -2.23
C ILE A 63 -6.35 2.24 -1.17
N PHE A 64 -6.06 2.44 0.12
CA PHE A 64 -7.08 2.28 1.16
C PHE A 64 -8.26 3.24 0.95
N LEU A 65 -8.00 4.50 0.61
CA LEU A 65 -9.05 5.47 0.29
C LEU A 65 -9.85 5.04 -0.95
N GLU A 66 -9.19 4.55 -2.01
CA GLU A 66 -9.87 3.99 -3.19
C GLU A 66 -10.83 2.84 -2.82
N MET A 67 -10.48 2.02 -1.82
CA MET A 67 -11.31 0.91 -1.32
C MET A 67 -12.38 1.33 -0.30
N GLY A 68 -12.45 2.60 0.11
CA GLY A 68 -13.34 3.05 1.19
C GLY A 68 -12.89 2.60 2.59
N VAL A 69 -11.58 2.41 2.78
CA VAL A 69 -10.94 2.05 4.06
C VAL A 69 -10.24 3.28 4.63
N ASP A 70 -10.35 3.48 5.94
CA ASP A 70 -9.59 4.51 6.65
C ASP A 70 -8.09 4.15 6.61
N PRO A 71 -7.20 5.04 6.13
CA PRO A 71 -5.79 4.71 5.93
C PRO A 71 -5.06 4.30 7.21
N SER A 72 -5.29 5.01 8.31
CA SER A 72 -4.68 4.70 9.61
C SER A 72 -5.13 3.33 10.11
N PHE A 73 -6.41 3.00 9.95
CA PHE A 73 -6.94 1.67 10.23
C PHE A 73 -6.31 0.61 9.32
N GLY A 74 -6.26 0.84 8.00
CA GLY A 74 -5.70 -0.10 7.01
C GLY A 74 -4.24 -0.45 7.29
N LEU A 75 -3.40 0.56 7.54
CA LEU A 75 -2.00 0.38 7.93
C LEU A 75 -1.90 -0.43 9.24
N SER A 76 -2.75 -0.13 10.23
CA SER A 76 -2.77 -0.90 11.48
C SER A 76 -3.14 -2.37 11.29
N CYS A 77 -3.94 -2.69 10.26
CA CYS A 77 -4.29 -4.05 9.90
C CYS A 77 -3.10 -4.80 9.28
N LEU A 78 -2.27 -4.14 8.45
CA LEU A 78 -1.10 -4.79 7.83
C LEU A 78 -0.15 -5.39 8.89
N GLY A 79 0.08 -4.67 10.00
CA GLY A 79 0.87 -5.17 11.12
C GLY A 79 0.27 -6.38 11.87
N LYS A 80 -0.98 -6.75 11.58
CA LYS A 80 -1.72 -7.85 12.20
C LYS A 80 -2.00 -9.02 11.25
N VAL A 81 -1.67 -8.90 9.97
CA VAL A 81 -1.99 -9.93 8.94
C VAL A 81 -1.42 -11.29 9.34
N ASN A 82 -0.15 -11.34 9.75
CA ASN A 82 0.51 -12.56 10.24
C ASN A 82 -0.23 -13.24 11.39
N MET A 83 -0.86 -12.47 12.29
CA MET A 83 -1.55 -13.04 13.46
C MET A 83 -2.96 -13.53 13.11
N VAL A 84 -3.65 -12.85 12.19
CA VAL A 84 -5.05 -13.16 11.85
C VAL A 84 -5.16 -14.23 10.77
N TYR A 85 -4.22 -14.26 9.82
CA TYR A 85 -4.28 -15.09 8.62
C TYR A 85 -3.17 -16.14 8.55
N GLU A 86 -2.47 -16.46 9.64
CA GLU A 86 -1.36 -17.44 9.66
C GLU A 86 -1.68 -18.78 9.00
N ASN A 87 -2.95 -19.23 9.08
CA ASN A 87 -3.40 -20.51 8.55
C ASN A 87 -3.87 -20.44 7.08
N ASP A 88 -4.00 -19.24 6.51
CA ASP A 88 -4.32 -19.03 5.10
C ASP A 88 -3.04 -18.91 4.28
N GLN A 89 -2.51 -20.06 3.83
CA GLN A 89 -1.22 -20.12 3.15
C GLN A 89 -1.18 -19.28 1.87
N GLU A 90 -2.28 -19.25 1.10
CA GLU A 90 -2.33 -18.49 -0.15
C GLU A 90 -2.23 -16.99 0.13
N LEU A 91 -3.05 -16.49 1.06
CA LEU A 91 -2.99 -15.10 1.48
C LEU A 91 -1.61 -14.74 2.02
N MET A 92 -1.02 -15.60 2.87
CA MET A 92 0.30 -15.36 3.44
C MET A 92 1.40 -15.31 2.37
N ILE A 93 1.37 -16.19 1.38
CA ILE A 93 2.32 -16.15 0.25
C ILE A 93 2.21 -14.80 -0.49
N HIS A 94 0.99 -14.33 -0.74
CA HIS A 94 0.78 -13.04 -1.40
C HIS A 94 1.18 -11.85 -0.53
N PHE A 95 0.94 -11.91 0.78
CA PHE A 95 1.39 -10.88 1.72
C PHE A 95 2.91 -10.74 1.74
N TYR A 96 3.66 -11.85 1.83
CA TYR A 96 5.13 -11.78 1.79
C TYR A 96 5.67 -11.30 0.44
N LYS A 97 5.01 -11.66 -0.67
CA LYS A 97 5.35 -11.10 -1.99
C LYS A 97 5.10 -9.59 -2.04
N PHE A 98 4.03 -9.11 -1.43
CA PHE A 98 3.74 -7.68 -1.32
C PHE A 98 4.81 -6.94 -0.51
N VAL A 99 5.20 -7.47 0.65
CA VAL A 99 6.28 -6.89 1.48
C VAL A 99 7.60 -6.84 0.71
N ALA A 100 7.98 -7.93 0.04
CA ALA A 100 9.19 -7.95 -0.79
C ALA A 100 9.12 -6.95 -1.96
N ARG A 101 7.93 -6.68 -2.50
CA ARG A 101 7.72 -5.67 -3.56
C ARG A 101 7.86 -4.25 -3.05
N GLU A 102 7.45 -3.99 -1.81
CA GLU A 102 7.69 -2.71 -1.16
C GLU A 102 9.18 -2.49 -0.91
N GLU A 103 9.87 -3.49 -0.34
CA GLU A 103 11.31 -3.46 -0.09
C GLU A 103 12.09 -3.19 -1.39
N MET A 104 11.82 -3.96 -2.46
CA MET A 104 12.46 -3.72 -3.76
C MET A 104 12.19 -2.32 -4.33
N ALA A 105 11.00 -1.75 -4.13
CA ALA A 105 10.68 -0.41 -4.63
C ALA A 105 11.44 0.68 -3.85
N CYS A 106 11.68 0.48 -2.56
CA CYS A 106 12.52 1.35 -1.75
C CYS A 106 14.00 1.21 -2.15
N ASP A 107 14.51 -0.02 -2.22
CA ASP A 107 15.92 -0.30 -2.57
C ASP A 107 16.27 0.26 -3.97
N GLU A 108 15.41 0.04 -4.98
CA GLU A 108 15.61 0.59 -6.32
C GLU A 108 15.73 2.12 -6.33
N ALA A 109 15.00 2.81 -5.45
CA ALA A 109 15.04 4.27 -5.33
C ALA A 109 16.28 4.77 -4.58
N GLU A 110 16.74 4.01 -3.58
CA GLU A 110 17.89 4.37 -2.74
C GLU A 110 19.24 4.12 -3.43
N LEU A 111 19.35 3.03 -4.18
CA LEU A 111 20.60 2.62 -4.84
C LEU A 111 20.84 3.37 -6.16
N GLY A 112 19.81 3.98 -6.74
CA GLY A 112 19.88 4.65 -8.03
C GLY A 112 20.22 3.71 -9.19
N PRO A 113 20.35 4.21 -10.42
CA PRO A 113 20.60 3.38 -11.61
C PRO A 113 22.00 2.74 -11.67
N ASP A 114 22.92 3.09 -10.77
CA ASP A 114 24.36 2.81 -10.90
C ASP A 114 24.84 1.48 -10.27
N GLU A 115 23.97 0.70 -9.62
CA GLU A 115 24.35 -0.64 -9.09
C GLU A 115 24.11 -1.82 -10.07
N PHE A 116 23.63 -1.55 -11.29
CA PHE A 116 23.38 -2.57 -12.32
C PHE A 116 24.20 -2.39 -13.62
N THR A 117 25.36 -1.72 -13.56
CA THR A 117 26.32 -1.62 -14.69
C THR A 117 27.57 -2.46 -14.49
#